data_AF-A0AAD4T298-F1
#
_entry.id   AF-A0AAD4T298-F1
#
_cell.length_a   1.000
_cell.length_b   1.000
_cell.length_c   1.000
_cell.angle_alpha   90.00
_cell.angle_beta   90.00
_cell.angle_gamma   90.00
#
_symmetry.space_group_name_H-M   'P 1'
#
loop_
_entity.id
_entity.type
_entity.pdbx_description
1 polymer ?
#
loop_
_entity_poly.entity_id
_entity_poly.type
_entity_poly.pdbx_seq_one_letter_code
_entity_poly.pdbx_strand_id
1 'polypeptide(L)'
;MGSTEADFDRRASNNQSSFGLGEYAFANTENLDHCAKYLNQTLVTFGFPASLDLFANDPISIARTCNCMYSLLQQRQRDIDFRESTNEQRQRLLSDMSRLEAKVERLEAQVAVKDRELATLTRKEAKAAATFKAQIDKLQQERDEFQRMVIGNQQVRTQQIHETKKKEKEYIKLQERLNQVLMEKKKESKSGMEIMNLLQKEGRQRGTWNGKKADSDFYKMIVDAYEVKKKELMAENADLRALLRSMQ
;
A
#
# COMPACT_ATOMS: atom_id res chain seq x y z
N MET A 1 -31.67 -2.93 5.13
CA MET A 1 -32.57 -4.06 4.83
C MET A 1 -32.63 -4.92 6.08
N GLY A 2 -33.84 -5.30 6.49
CA GLY A 2 -34.16 -5.73 7.85
C GLY A 2 -33.51 -7.04 8.30
N SER A 3 -32.95 -7.01 9.49
CA SER A 3 -32.49 -8.15 10.27
C SER A 3 -33.70 -8.90 10.83
N THR A 4 -33.76 -10.20 10.60
CA THR A 4 -34.64 -11.11 11.35
C THR A 4 -33.74 -12.13 12.04
N GLU A 5 -33.39 -11.81 13.28
CA GLU A 5 -32.88 -12.77 14.27
C GLU A 5 -34.02 -13.74 14.58
N ALA A 6 -33.86 -14.99 14.19
CA ALA A 6 -34.68 -16.09 14.68
C ALA A 6 -33.79 -16.94 15.58
N ASP A 7 -33.85 -16.63 16.88
CA ASP A 7 -33.37 -17.48 17.97
C ASP A 7 -33.94 -18.89 17.82
N PHE A 8 -33.10 -19.83 17.40
CA PHE A 8 -33.43 -21.25 17.40
C PHE A 8 -32.94 -21.85 18.72
N ASP A 9 -33.71 -21.57 19.77
CA ASP A 9 -33.52 -22.09 21.12
C ASP A 9 -33.80 -23.61 21.14
N ARG A 10 -32.81 -24.41 20.71
CA ARG A 10 -32.81 -25.87 20.84
C ARG A 10 -32.53 -26.23 22.29
N ARG A 11 -33.57 -26.11 23.11
CA ARG A 11 -33.68 -26.79 24.39
C ARG A 11 -33.46 -28.28 24.14
N ALA A 12 -32.26 -28.75 24.46
CA ALA A 12 -31.94 -30.16 24.54
C ALA A 12 -32.81 -30.76 25.64
N SER A 13 -33.98 -31.28 25.27
CA SER A 13 -34.75 -32.20 26.10
C SER A 13 -33.96 -33.50 26.18
N ASN A 14 -32.98 -33.51 27.08
CA ASN A 14 -32.31 -34.71 27.55
C ASN A 14 -33.32 -35.51 28.38
N ASN A 15 -34.33 -36.09 27.71
CA ASN A 15 -35.13 -37.17 28.28
C ASN A 15 -34.31 -38.45 28.16
N GLN A 16 -33.26 -38.55 28.98
CA GLN A 16 -32.91 -39.85 29.52
C GLN A 16 -34.09 -40.26 30.41
N SER A 17 -35.09 -40.90 29.81
CA SER A 17 -36.10 -41.64 30.55
C SER A 17 -35.40 -42.83 31.20
N SER A 18 -34.86 -42.59 32.39
CA SER A 18 -34.65 -43.62 33.38
C SER A 18 -35.95 -44.42 33.47
N PHE A 19 -35.91 -45.68 33.07
CA PHE A 19 -37.04 -46.60 33.17
C PHE A 19 -37.41 -46.77 34.65
N GLY A 20 -38.35 -45.95 35.11
CA GLY A 20 -39.10 -46.18 36.34
C GLY A 20 -40.04 -47.36 36.12
N LEU A 21 -39.63 -48.56 36.53
CA LEU A 21 -40.49 -49.72 36.69
C LEU A 21 -41.33 -49.53 37.97
N GLY A 22 -42.55 -49.03 37.81
CA GLY A 22 -43.57 -48.84 38.87
C GLY A 22 -44.34 -47.55 38.57
N GLU A 23 -45.63 -47.50 38.27
CA GLU A 23 -46.79 -48.21 38.83
C GLU A 23 -47.98 -48.27 37.83
N TYR A 24 -47.75 -48.44 36.52
CA TYR A 24 -48.84 -48.67 35.56
C TYR A 24 -48.59 -49.94 34.77
N ALA A 25 -49.04 -51.07 35.33
CA ALA A 25 -49.02 -52.35 34.62
C ALA A 25 -50.05 -52.32 33.49
N PHE A 26 -49.60 -52.58 32.26
CA PHE A 26 -50.46 -52.64 31.08
C PHE A 26 -51.56 -53.73 31.19
N ALA A 27 -51.27 -54.84 31.87
CA ALA A 27 -52.20 -55.94 32.08
C ALA A 27 -52.24 -56.37 33.57
N ASN A 28 -53.42 -56.74 34.05
CA ASN A 28 -53.70 -57.29 35.38
C ASN A 28 -54.77 -58.40 35.26
N THR A 29 -55.07 -59.11 36.35
CA THR A 29 -56.00 -60.26 36.35
C THR A 29 -57.42 -59.91 35.91
N GLU A 30 -57.85 -58.67 36.05
CA GLU A 30 -59.21 -58.22 35.73
C GLU A 30 -59.37 -57.84 34.25
N ASN A 31 -58.28 -57.53 33.54
CA ASN A 31 -58.33 -57.01 32.16
C ASN A 31 -57.59 -57.88 31.10
N LEU A 32 -57.12 -59.07 31.46
CA LEU A 32 -56.29 -59.92 30.58
C LEU A 32 -56.92 -60.17 29.20
N ASP A 33 -58.21 -60.49 29.13
CA ASP A 33 -58.90 -60.77 27.85
C ASP A 33 -58.92 -59.55 26.92
N HIS A 34 -59.17 -58.36 27.50
CA HIS A 34 -59.14 -57.10 26.75
C HIS A 34 -57.72 -56.76 26.30
N CYS A 35 -56.72 -56.92 27.17
CA CYS A 35 -55.32 -56.67 26.83
C CYS A 35 -54.81 -57.62 25.72
N ALA A 36 -55.18 -58.91 25.76
CA ALA A 36 -54.81 -59.87 24.74
C ALA A 36 -55.44 -59.55 23.37
N LYS A 37 -56.72 -59.16 23.34
CA LYS A 37 -57.39 -58.69 22.12
C LYS A 37 -56.76 -57.42 21.57
N TYR A 38 -56.47 -56.46 22.44
CA TYR A 38 -55.78 -55.22 22.06
C TYR A 38 -54.41 -55.50 21.47
N LEU A 39 -53.58 -56.31 22.12
CA LEU A 39 -52.25 -56.66 21.61
C LEU A 39 -52.31 -57.29 20.23
N ASN A 40 -53.22 -58.24 19.99
CA ASN A 40 -53.39 -58.84 18.67
C ASN A 40 -53.81 -57.80 17.61
N GLN A 41 -54.75 -56.90 17.93
CA GLN A 41 -55.14 -55.82 17.02
C GLN A 41 -53.97 -54.88 16.71
N THR A 42 -53.18 -54.53 17.74
CA THR A 42 -52.01 -53.69 17.61
C THR A 42 -50.91 -54.36 16.78
N LEU A 43 -50.67 -55.67 17.00
CA LEU A 43 -49.71 -56.45 16.22
C LEU A 43 -50.04 -56.42 14.73
N VAL A 44 -51.30 -56.66 14.36
CA VAL A 44 -51.74 -56.56 12.95
C VAL A 44 -51.55 -55.16 12.41
N THR A 45 -51.86 -54.13 13.19
CA THR A 45 -51.67 -52.73 12.79
C THR A 45 -50.22 -52.43 12.46
N PHE A 46 -49.28 -52.99 13.22
CA PHE A 46 -47.84 -52.86 12.99
C PHE A 46 -47.27 -53.91 12.00
N GLY A 47 -48.13 -54.67 11.32
CA GLY A 47 -47.73 -55.63 10.28
C GLY A 47 -47.25 -56.99 10.79
N PHE A 48 -47.49 -57.31 12.06
CA PHE A 48 -47.20 -58.62 12.64
C PHE A 48 -48.39 -59.57 12.56
N PRO A 49 -48.16 -60.90 12.50
CA PRO A 49 -49.24 -61.88 12.56
C PRO A 49 -49.93 -61.86 13.94
N ALA A 50 -51.22 -61.54 13.99
CA ALA A 50 -52.08 -61.68 15.19
C ALA A 50 -52.29 -63.15 15.54
N SER A 51 -51.31 -63.71 16.23
CA SER A 51 -51.29 -65.11 16.62
C SER A 51 -50.89 -65.29 18.08
N LEU A 52 -50.96 -64.20 18.86
CA LEU A 52 -50.67 -64.21 20.28
C LEU A 52 -51.86 -64.82 21.02
N ASP A 53 -51.76 -66.09 21.34
CA ASP A 53 -52.72 -66.80 22.19
C ASP A 53 -52.03 -67.26 23.46
N LEU A 54 -52.20 -66.46 24.52
CA LEU A 54 -51.58 -66.68 25.83
C LEU A 54 -52.28 -67.80 26.63
N PHE A 55 -53.47 -68.25 26.18
CA PHE A 55 -54.27 -69.27 26.84
C PHE A 55 -54.30 -70.60 26.07
N ALA A 56 -53.52 -70.69 24.99
CA ALA A 56 -53.39 -71.88 24.16
C ALA A 56 -52.85 -73.08 24.97
N ASN A 57 -53.52 -74.23 24.83
CA ASN A 57 -53.08 -75.50 25.42
C ASN A 57 -52.57 -76.51 24.37
N ASP A 58 -52.64 -76.16 23.08
CA ASP A 58 -52.14 -77.00 21.99
C ASP A 58 -50.77 -76.52 21.48
N PRO A 59 -49.85 -77.44 21.12
CA PRO A 59 -48.50 -77.09 20.69
C PRO A 59 -48.43 -76.17 19.45
N ILE A 60 -49.43 -76.22 18.56
CA ILE A 60 -49.41 -75.46 17.30
C ILE A 60 -49.68 -73.98 17.58
N SER A 61 -50.63 -73.67 18.46
CA SER A 61 -50.96 -72.31 18.88
C SER A 61 -49.86 -71.70 19.76
N ILE A 62 -49.23 -72.51 20.62
CA ILE A 62 -48.03 -72.09 21.39
C ILE A 62 -46.88 -71.73 20.44
N ALA A 63 -46.58 -72.57 19.44
CA ALA A 63 -45.52 -72.31 18.47
C ALA A 63 -45.76 -71.00 17.68
N ARG A 64 -47.01 -70.74 17.28
CA ARG A 64 -47.40 -69.47 16.62
C ARG A 64 -47.15 -68.26 17.52
N THR A 65 -47.53 -68.35 18.80
CA THR A 65 -47.27 -67.33 19.82
C THR A 65 -45.76 -67.07 19.98
N CYS A 66 -44.95 -68.12 20.09
CA CYS A 66 -43.49 -67.99 20.17
C CYS A 66 -42.87 -67.32 18.93
N ASN A 67 -43.32 -67.70 17.72
CA ASN A 67 -42.83 -67.10 16.48
C ASN A 67 -43.19 -65.61 16.36
N CYS A 68 -44.38 -65.22 16.83
CA CYS A 68 -44.80 -63.83 16.93
C CYS A 68 -43.86 -63.04 17.88
N MET A 69 -43.62 -63.57 19.08
CA MET A 69 -42.68 -62.98 20.05
C MET A 69 -41.26 -62.88 19.48
N TYR A 70 -40.78 -63.91 18.81
CA TYR A 70 -39.46 -63.92 18.17
C TYR A 70 -39.34 -62.83 17.09
N SER A 71 -40.38 -62.65 16.28
CA SER A 71 -40.43 -61.60 15.26
C SER A 71 -40.39 -60.20 15.86
N LEU A 72 -41.07 -59.97 16.99
CA LEU A 72 -41.00 -58.71 17.74
C LEU A 72 -39.58 -58.43 18.26
N LEU A 73 -38.93 -59.44 18.84
CA LEU A 73 -37.55 -59.32 19.33
C LEU A 73 -36.57 -59.06 18.18
N GLN A 74 -36.73 -59.75 17.06
CA GLN A 74 -35.88 -59.56 15.88
C GLN A 74 -36.06 -58.17 15.26
N GLN A 75 -37.30 -57.66 15.19
CA GLN A 75 -37.53 -56.28 14.77
C GLN A 75 -36.90 -55.30 15.74
N ARG A 76 -37.05 -55.50 17.05
CA ARG A 76 -36.45 -54.63 18.06
C ARG A 76 -34.92 -54.58 17.94
N GLN A 77 -34.27 -55.72 17.70
CA GLN A 77 -32.82 -55.76 17.48
C GLN A 77 -32.42 -54.94 16.24
N ARG A 78 -33.10 -55.16 15.10
CA ARG A 78 -32.85 -54.39 13.87
C ARG A 78 -33.06 -52.89 14.06
N ASP A 79 -34.08 -52.49 14.81
CA ASP A 79 -34.35 -51.09 15.12
C ASP A 79 -33.24 -50.46 15.98
N ILE A 80 -32.70 -51.22 16.94
CA ILE A 80 -31.56 -50.80 17.76
C ILE A 80 -30.34 -50.61 16.86
N ASP A 81 -29.97 -51.63 16.08
CA ASP A 81 -28.79 -51.59 15.21
C ASP A 81 -28.87 -50.43 14.20
N PHE A 82 -30.05 -50.20 13.61
CA PHE A 82 -30.29 -49.08 12.70
C PHE A 82 -30.13 -47.72 13.39
N ARG A 83 -30.70 -47.58 14.60
CA ARG A 83 -30.59 -46.36 15.39
C ARG A 83 -29.14 -46.08 15.81
N GLU A 84 -28.40 -47.11 16.21
CA GLU A 84 -26.99 -46.99 16.58
C GLU A 84 -26.14 -46.55 15.38
N SER A 85 -26.27 -47.23 14.23
CA SER A 85 -25.58 -46.87 12.99
C SER A 85 -25.87 -45.43 12.54
N THR A 86 -27.15 -45.03 12.58
CA THR A 86 -27.56 -43.65 12.25
C THR A 86 -26.97 -42.64 13.23
N ASN A 87 -26.96 -42.96 14.53
CA ASN A 87 -26.40 -42.07 15.54
C ASN A 87 -24.88 -41.94 15.39
N GLU A 88 -24.15 -43.03 15.08
CA GLU A 88 -22.73 -42.95 14.76
C GLU A 88 -22.45 -42.06 13.56
N GLN A 89 -23.21 -42.23 12.46
CA GLN A 89 -23.07 -41.39 11.28
C GLN A 89 -23.33 -39.92 11.61
N ARG A 90 -24.36 -39.63 12.41
CA ARG A 90 -24.65 -38.28 12.89
C ARG A 90 -23.48 -37.69 13.68
N GLN A 91 -22.86 -38.44 14.58
CA GLN A 91 -21.71 -37.96 15.36
C GLN A 91 -20.49 -37.67 14.47
N ARG A 92 -20.22 -38.51 13.47
CA ARG A 92 -19.17 -38.25 12.48
C ARG A 92 -19.43 -36.96 11.70
N LEU A 93 -20.64 -36.78 11.21
CA LEU A 93 -21.02 -35.56 10.48
C LEU A 93 -20.95 -34.30 11.35
N LEU A 94 -21.35 -34.36 12.62
CA LEU A 94 -21.20 -33.24 13.55
C LEU A 94 -19.72 -32.87 13.75
N SER A 95 -18.85 -33.87 13.88
CA SER A 95 -17.40 -33.65 14.00
C SER A 95 -16.81 -33.04 12.74
N ASP A 96 -17.24 -33.52 11.56
CA ASP A 96 -16.83 -32.94 10.27
C ASP A 96 -17.32 -31.51 10.09
N MET A 97 -18.56 -31.21 10.51
CA MET A 97 -19.11 -29.84 10.49
C MET A 97 -18.24 -28.91 11.32
N SER A 98 -17.97 -29.23 12.59
CA SER A 98 -17.13 -28.39 13.45
C SER A 98 -15.72 -28.18 12.91
N ARG A 99 -15.14 -29.20 12.27
CA ARG A 99 -13.84 -29.08 11.59
C ARG A 99 -13.90 -28.14 10.39
N LEU A 100 -14.96 -28.19 9.60
CA LEU A 100 -15.16 -27.31 8.45
C LEU A 100 -15.44 -25.86 8.88
N GLU A 101 -16.25 -25.66 9.91
CA GLU A 101 -16.52 -24.34 10.50
C GLU A 101 -15.22 -23.65 10.95
N ALA A 102 -14.37 -24.37 11.71
CA ALA A 102 -13.07 -23.84 12.13
C ALA A 102 -12.14 -23.52 10.93
N LYS A 103 -12.23 -24.29 9.84
CA LYS A 103 -11.47 -24.02 8.61
C LYS A 103 -11.99 -22.77 7.90
N VAL A 104 -13.30 -22.57 7.85
CA VAL A 104 -13.93 -21.38 7.27
C VAL A 104 -13.48 -20.13 8.04
N GLU A 105 -13.61 -20.13 9.36
CA GLU A 105 -13.19 -19.00 10.21
C GLU A 105 -11.71 -18.64 9.98
N ARG A 106 -10.83 -19.65 9.91
CA ARG A 106 -9.40 -19.45 9.62
C ARG A 106 -9.15 -18.88 8.22
N LEU A 107 -9.93 -19.28 7.22
CA LEU A 107 -9.81 -18.77 5.86
C LEU A 107 -10.32 -17.33 5.74
N GLU A 108 -11.43 -17.01 6.40
CA GLU A 108 -11.96 -15.64 6.48
C GLU A 108 -10.96 -14.69 7.14
N ALA A 109 -10.31 -15.12 8.23
CA ALA A 109 -9.24 -14.34 8.86
C ALA A 109 -8.05 -14.10 7.91
N GLN A 110 -7.66 -15.09 7.10
CA GLN A 110 -6.59 -14.94 6.11
C GLN A 110 -6.97 -13.99 4.99
N VAL A 111 -8.22 -14.04 4.50
CA VAL A 111 -8.73 -13.09 3.50
C VAL A 111 -8.66 -11.67 4.03
N ALA A 112 -9.13 -11.43 5.26
CA ALA A 112 -9.08 -10.10 5.88
C ALA A 112 -7.64 -9.56 6.03
N VAL A 113 -6.68 -10.43 6.34
CA VAL A 113 -5.24 -10.05 6.38
C VAL A 113 -4.75 -9.69 4.98
N LYS A 114 -5.05 -10.52 3.98
CA LYS A 114 -4.61 -10.29 2.59
C LYS A 114 -5.21 -9.01 2.00
N ASP A 115 -6.46 -8.69 2.31
CA ASP A 115 -7.08 -7.43 1.87
C ASP A 115 -6.38 -6.20 2.47
N ARG A 116 -5.97 -6.27 3.74
CA ARG A 116 -5.20 -5.19 4.38
C ARG A 116 -3.80 -5.05 3.78
N GLU A 117 -3.14 -6.18 3.48
CA GLU A 117 -1.84 -6.21 2.79
C GLU A 117 -1.95 -5.58 1.39
N LEU A 118 -2.95 -5.98 0.60
CA LEU A 118 -3.23 -5.43 -0.71
C LEU A 118 -3.48 -3.92 -0.65
N ALA A 119 -4.35 -3.46 0.25
CA ALA A 119 -4.60 -2.02 0.43
C ALA A 119 -3.33 -1.24 0.78
N THR A 120 -2.44 -1.84 1.58
CA THR A 120 -1.15 -1.23 1.93
C THR A 120 -0.21 -1.16 0.73
N LEU A 121 -0.11 -2.24 -0.05
CA LEU A 121 0.72 -2.29 -1.27
C LEU A 121 0.22 -1.29 -2.32
N THR A 122 -1.10 -1.23 -2.57
CA THR A 122 -1.69 -0.26 -3.51
C THR A 122 -1.38 1.18 -3.11
N ARG A 123 -1.43 1.52 -1.82
CA ARG A 123 -1.05 2.87 -1.35
C ARG A 123 0.44 3.16 -1.55
N LYS A 124 1.32 2.18 -1.30
CA LYS A 124 2.76 2.31 -1.53
C LYS A 124 3.06 2.51 -3.01
N GLU A 125 2.41 1.73 -3.87
CA GLU A 125 2.54 1.84 -5.32
C GLU A 125 2.07 3.21 -5.83
N ALA A 126 0.90 3.69 -5.39
CA ALA A 126 0.38 5.01 -5.75
C ALA A 126 1.34 6.14 -5.34
N LYS A 127 1.93 6.06 -4.14
CA LYS A 127 2.92 7.04 -3.67
C LYS A 127 4.21 6.98 -4.51
N ALA A 128 4.68 5.79 -4.85
CA ALA A 128 5.86 5.61 -5.69
C ALA A 128 5.63 6.17 -7.11
N ALA A 129 4.48 5.87 -7.71
CA ALA A 129 4.09 6.38 -9.02
C ALA A 129 4.04 7.92 -9.04
N ALA A 130 3.45 8.54 -8.00
CA ALA A 130 3.42 9.99 -7.87
C ALA A 130 4.84 10.60 -7.74
N THR A 131 5.72 9.93 -6.99
CA THR A 131 7.12 10.35 -6.82
C THR A 131 7.88 10.28 -8.14
N PHE A 132 7.73 9.19 -8.89
CA PHE A 132 8.36 9.05 -10.20
C PHE A 132 7.83 10.07 -11.20
N LYS A 133 6.53 10.33 -11.20
CA LYS A 133 5.94 11.37 -12.05
C LYS A 133 6.55 12.74 -11.76
N ALA A 134 6.67 13.12 -10.48
CA ALA A 134 7.30 14.38 -10.09
C ALA A 134 8.78 14.45 -10.51
N GLN A 135 9.52 13.35 -10.45
CA GLN A 135 10.90 13.29 -10.94
C GLN A 135 11.00 13.43 -12.46
N ILE A 136 10.09 12.80 -13.21
CA ILE A 136 10.01 12.92 -14.67
C ILE A 136 9.74 14.37 -15.06
N ASP A 137 8.76 15.02 -14.41
CA ASP A 137 8.40 16.40 -14.68
C ASP A 137 9.57 17.36 -14.39
N LYS A 138 10.30 17.12 -13.29
CA LYS A 138 11.51 17.87 -12.95
C LYS A 138 12.61 17.73 -14.00
N LEU A 139 12.89 16.50 -14.44
CA LEU A 139 13.90 16.23 -15.47
C LEU A 139 13.51 16.88 -16.81
N GLN A 140 12.22 16.91 -17.15
CA GLN A 140 11.74 17.61 -18.34
C GLN A 140 11.95 19.12 -18.23
N GLN A 141 11.68 19.71 -17.07
CA GLN A 141 11.94 21.13 -16.83
C GLN A 141 13.44 21.46 -16.95
N GLU A 142 14.31 20.67 -16.30
CA GLU A 142 15.77 20.85 -16.35
C GLU A 142 16.29 20.73 -17.80
N ARG A 143 15.78 19.76 -18.58
CA ARG A 143 16.08 19.61 -20.00
C ARG A 143 15.70 20.86 -20.79
N ASP A 144 14.49 21.38 -20.58
CA ASP A 144 13.98 22.54 -21.32
C ASP A 144 14.75 23.82 -20.99
N GLU A 145 15.14 24.00 -19.72
CA GLU A 145 16.02 25.08 -19.28
C GLU A 145 17.40 24.99 -19.92
N PHE A 146 17.99 23.79 -19.93
CA PHE A 146 19.28 23.55 -20.56
C PHE A 146 19.22 23.86 -22.07
N GLN A 147 18.15 23.43 -22.74
CA GLN A 147 17.96 23.70 -24.16
C GLN A 147 17.82 25.20 -24.45
N ARG A 148 17.08 25.96 -23.62
CA ARG A 148 17.01 27.43 -23.73
C ARG A 148 18.39 28.08 -23.57
N MET A 149 19.17 27.61 -22.59
CA MET A 149 20.51 28.13 -22.34
C MET A 149 21.48 27.87 -23.50
N VAL A 150 21.44 26.66 -24.07
CA VAL A 150 22.25 26.29 -25.24
C VAL A 150 21.93 27.20 -26.43
N ILE A 151 20.65 27.42 -26.72
CA ILE A 151 20.21 28.31 -27.80
C ILE A 151 20.70 29.75 -27.55
N GLY A 152 20.53 30.26 -26.33
CA GLY A 152 21.01 31.60 -25.96
C GLY A 152 22.53 31.75 -26.07
N ASN A 153 23.29 30.74 -25.64
CA ASN A 153 24.75 30.74 -25.75
C ASN A 153 25.20 30.73 -27.22
N GLN A 154 24.53 29.94 -28.07
CA GLN A 154 24.80 29.90 -29.52
C GLN A 154 24.57 31.27 -30.17
N GLN A 155 23.52 31.99 -29.77
CA GLN A 155 23.22 33.35 -30.25
C GLN A 155 24.30 34.35 -29.83
N VAL A 156 24.66 34.36 -28.55
CA VAL A 156 25.73 35.24 -28.03
C VAL A 156 27.06 34.98 -28.74
N ARG A 157 27.43 33.70 -28.91
CA ARG A 157 28.65 33.31 -29.63
C ARG A 157 28.64 33.84 -31.08
N THR A 158 27.50 33.73 -31.75
CA THR A 158 27.33 34.25 -33.11
C THR A 158 27.51 35.78 -33.15
N GLN A 159 26.90 36.50 -32.21
CA GLN A 159 27.04 37.95 -32.08
C GLN A 159 28.49 38.38 -31.79
N GLN A 160 29.18 37.70 -30.87
CA GLN A 160 30.59 37.95 -30.56
C GLN A 160 31.50 37.75 -31.77
N ILE A 161 31.25 36.71 -32.59
CA ILE A 161 31.99 36.48 -33.84
C ILE A 161 31.80 37.66 -34.80
N HIS A 162 30.58 38.18 -34.94
CA HIS A 162 30.32 39.33 -35.82
C HIS A 162 30.99 40.61 -35.31
N GLU A 163 30.92 40.90 -34.01
CA GLU A 163 31.58 42.06 -33.40
C GLU A 163 33.11 41.98 -33.53
N THR A 164 33.69 40.80 -33.30
CA THR A 164 35.13 40.58 -33.44
C THR A 164 35.59 40.83 -34.88
N LYS A 165 34.87 40.28 -35.87
CA LYS A 165 35.16 40.52 -37.30
C LYS A 165 35.02 41.99 -37.68
N LYS A 166 34.09 42.74 -37.06
CA LYS A 166 33.95 44.18 -37.29
C LYS A 166 35.16 44.94 -36.75
N LYS A 167 35.58 44.63 -35.51
CA LYS A 167 36.77 45.23 -34.87
C LYS A 167 38.05 44.90 -35.64
N GLU A 168 38.22 43.68 -36.13
CA GLU A 168 39.35 43.31 -36.99
C GLU A 168 39.42 44.16 -38.26
N LYS A 169 38.28 44.37 -38.94
CA LYS A 169 38.21 45.24 -40.11
C LYS A 169 38.57 46.70 -39.79
N GLU A 170 38.13 47.22 -38.65
CA GLU A 170 38.47 48.58 -38.20
C GLU A 170 39.95 48.69 -37.83
N TYR A 171 40.51 47.67 -37.17
CA TYR A 171 41.92 47.59 -36.84
C TYR A 171 42.81 47.61 -38.08
N ILE A 172 42.47 46.81 -39.11
CA ILE A 172 43.18 46.80 -40.39
C ILE A 172 43.18 48.21 -41.01
N LYS A 173 42.02 48.88 -41.09
CA LYS A 173 41.92 50.26 -41.61
C LYS A 173 42.75 51.26 -40.81
N LEU A 174 42.78 51.13 -39.48
CA LEU A 174 43.56 52.02 -38.62
C LEU A 174 45.06 51.79 -38.80
N GLN A 175 45.46 50.52 -38.93
CA GLN A 175 46.83 50.11 -39.21
C GLN A 175 47.32 50.66 -40.56
N GLU A 176 46.48 50.59 -41.60
CA GLU A 176 46.76 51.20 -42.91
C GLU A 176 46.96 52.72 -42.80
N ARG A 177 46.07 53.43 -42.11
CA ARG A 177 46.20 54.89 -41.88
C ARG A 177 47.46 55.26 -41.12
N LEU A 178 47.79 54.51 -40.06
CA LEU A 178 49.00 54.74 -39.28
C LEU A 178 50.25 54.57 -40.15
N ASN A 179 50.30 53.51 -40.96
CA ASN A 179 51.40 53.30 -41.91
C ASN A 179 51.50 54.46 -42.91
N GLN A 180 50.37 54.96 -43.41
CA GLN A 180 50.34 56.11 -44.30
C GLN A 180 50.92 57.38 -43.64
N VAL A 181 50.48 57.71 -42.42
CA VAL A 181 51.02 58.84 -41.64
C VAL A 181 52.51 58.68 -41.34
N LEU A 182 52.97 57.47 -41.02
CA LEU A 182 54.40 57.19 -40.79
C LEU A 182 55.24 57.39 -42.07
N MET A 183 54.71 57.00 -43.22
CA MET A 183 55.36 57.21 -44.52
C MET A 183 55.39 58.69 -44.92
N GLU A 184 54.31 59.43 -44.66
CA GLU A 184 54.23 60.89 -44.83
C GLU A 184 55.24 61.61 -43.92
N LYS A 185 55.30 61.25 -42.62
CA LYS A 185 56.32 61.77 -41.69
C LYS A 185 57.75 61.47 -42.14
N LYS A 186 58.03 60.28 -42.68
CA LYS A 186 59.36 59.96 -43.24
C LYS A 186 59.69 60.82 -44.47
N LYS A 187 58.67 61.24 -45.23
CA LYS A 187 58.81 62.10 -46.40
C LYS A 187 59.01 63.57 -45.99
N GLU A 188 58.27 64.05 -45.00
CA GLU A 188 58.46 65.39 -44.38
C GLU A 188 59.76 65.49 -43.59
N SER A 189 60.25 64.40 -42.99
CA SER A 189 61.56 64.37 -42.32
C SER A 189 62.75 64.52 -43.28
N LYS A 190 62.54 64.43 -44.61
CA LYS A 190 63.53 64.81 -45.63
C LYS A 190 63.41 66.26 -46.09
N SER A 191 62.39 66.99 -45.64
CA SER A 191 62.14 68.40 -45.97
C SER A 191 61.52 69.11 -44.76
N GLY A 192 62.28 69.22 -43.69
CA GLY A 192 61.89 69.97 -42.48
C GLY A 192 63.05 70.84 -42.01
N MET A 193 62.90 72.15 -42.12
CA MET A 193 63.74 73.11 -41.45
C MET A 193 63.59 72.91 -39.93
N GLU A 194 64.69 72.58 -39.25
CA GLU A 194 64.74 72.44 -37.80
C GLU A 194 64.45 73.80 -37.14
N ILE A 195 63.27 73.95 -36.54
CA ILE A 195 63.03 75.04 -35.59
C ILE A 195 63.55 74.57 -34.23
N MET A 196 64.83 74.86 -33.97
CA MET A 196 65.40 74.84 -32.63
C MET A 196 64.78 75.97 -31.80
N ASN A 197 63.77 75.65 -31.00
CA ASN A 197 63.45 76.43 -29.82
C ASN A 197 63.80 75.60 -28.57
N LEU A 198 64.99 75.87 -28.03
CA LEU A 198 65.35 75.53 -26.65
C LEU A 198 64.49 76.39 -25.71
N LEU A 199 63.28 75.92 -25.41
CA LEU A 199 62.58 76.40 -24.22
C LEU A 199 63.06 75.58 -23.02
N GLN A 200 64.00 76.20 -22.30
CA GLN A 200 64.41 75.86 -20.96
C GLN A 200 63.18 75.58 -20.09
N LYS A 201 63.20 74.44 -19.40
CA LYS A 201 62.28 74.14 -18.30
C LYS A 201 62.59 75.08 -17.14
N GLU A 202 61.60 75.83 -16.67
CA GLU A 202 61.47 76.13 -15.25
C GLU A 202 60.01 76.11 -14.78
N GLY A 203 59.75 75.25 -13.79
CA GLY A 203 59.00 75.67 -12.61
C GLY A 203 57.48 75.83 -12.69
N ARG A 204 56.73 74.81 -13.14
CA ARG A 204 55.37 74.59 -12.58
C ARG A 204 55.18 73.13 -12.21
N GLN A 205 55.18 72.86 -10.91
CA GLN A 205 54.65 71.61 -10.36
C GLN A 205 53.20 71.45 -10.82
N ARG A 206 52.94 70.46 -11.68
CA ARG A 206 51.61 69.87 -11.81
C ARG A 206 51.29 69.22 -10.47
N GLY A 207 50.10 69.50 -9.93
CA GLY A 207 49.64 68.92 -8.68
C GLY A 207 49.73 67.39 -8.71
N THR A 208 50.44 66.81 -7.75
CA THR A 208 50.42 65.39 -7.48
C THR A 208 49.05 65.00 -6.96
N TRP A 209 48.24 64.35 -7.82
CA TRP A 209 47.06 63.63 -7.39
C TRP A 209 47.50 62.41 -6.57
N ASN A 210 47.47 62.51 -5.24
CA ASN A 210 47.78 61.41 -4.35
C ASN A 210 46.61 60.41 -4.32
N GLY A 211 46.57 59.47 -5.27
CA GLY A 211 45.56 58.40 -5.34
C GLY A 211 45.64 57.34 -4.21
N LYS A 212 46.71 57.35 -3.40
CA LYS A 212 46.97 56.31 -2.40
C LYS A 212 45.93 56.21 -1.27
N LYS A 213 45.21 57.29 -0.94
CA LYS A 213 44.14 57.25 0.08
C LYS A 213 42.83 56.68 -0.47
N ALA A 214 42.47 57.04 -1.71
CA ALA A 214 41.22 56.59 -2.33
C ALA A 214 41.23 55.07 -2.56
N ASP A 215 42.37 54.51 -2.99
CA ASP A 215 42.49 53.06 -3.19
C ASP A 215 42.36 52.29 -1.86
N SER A 216 42.99 52.78 -0.79
CA SER A 216 42.92 52.15 0.54
C SER A 216 41.49 52.13 1.09
N ASP A 217 40.74 53.23 0.93
CA ASP A 217 39.35 53.31 1.37
C ASP A 217 38.44 52.43 0.51
N PHE A 218 38.74 52.29 -0.79
CA PHE A 218 38.01 51.43 -1.72
C PHE A 218 38.21 49.94 -1.40
N TYR A 219 39.46 49.52 -1.15
CA TYR A 219 39.75 48.15 -0.70
C TYR A 219 39.06 47.84 0.63
N LYS A 220 39.09 48.78 1.58
CA LYS A 220 38.42 48.62 2.87
C LYS A 220 36.89 48.48 2.70
N MET A 221 36.26 49.32 1.89
CA MET A 221 34.83 49.24 1.62
C MET A 221 34.42 47.91 0.98
N ILE A 222 35.23 47.39 0.05
CA ILE A 222 34.99 46.08 -0.56
C ILE A 222 35.09 44.97 0.49
N VAL A 223 36.15 44.98 1.31
CA VAL A 223 36.35 43.97 2.36
C VAL A 223 35.21 44.00 3.38
N ASP A 224 34.81 45.18 3.86
CA ASP A 224 33.71 45.34 4.81
C ASP A 224 32.39 44.81 4.22
N ALA A 225 32.11 45.08 2.93
CA ALA A 225 30.92 44.56 2.24
C ALA A 225 30.93 43.03 2.13
N TYR A 226 32.09 42.41 1.85
CA TYR A 226 32.23 40.96 1.84
C TYR A 226 32.08 40.35 3.24
N GLU A 227 32.58 41.00 4.29
CA GLU A 227 32.43 40.52 5.66
C GLU A 227 30.99 40.55 6.14
N VAL A 228 30.24 41.62 5.82
CA VAL A 228 28.80 41.72 6.13
C VAL A 228 28.05 40.58 5.44
N LYS A 229 28.27 40.40 4.13
CA LYS A 229 27.58 39.35 3.35
C LYS A 229 27.92 37.94 3.83
N LYS A 230 29.16 37.72 4.29
CA LYS A 230 29.57 36.45 4.92
C LYS A 230 28.83 36.20 6.23
N LYS A 231 28.64 37.22 7.07
CA LYS A 231 27.89 37.10 8.33
C LYS A 231 26.42 36.80 8.07
N GLU A 232 25.80 37.46 7.10
CA GLU A 232 24.41 37.18 6.68
C GLU A 232 24.25 35.74 6.18
N LEU A 233 25.14 35.28 5.29
CA LEU A 233 25.14 33.89 4.81
C LEU A 233 25.33 32.87 5.94
N MET A 234 26.19 33.17 6.92
CA MET A 234 26.40 32.30 8.08
C MET A 234 25.15 32.22 8.97
N ALA A 235 24.45 33.33 9.17
CA ALA A 235 23.20 33.38 9.91
C ALA A 235 22.09 32.60 9.19
N GLU A 236 21.90 32.83 7.89
CA GLU A 236 20.92 32.12 7.09
C GLU A 236 21.20 30.60 7.04
N ASN A 237 22.47 30.19 6.94
CA ASN A 237 22.83 28.78 7.00
C ASN A 237 22.53 28.16 8.37
N ALA A 238 22.73 28.92 9.46
CA ALA A 238 22.39 28.47 10.81
C ALA A 238 20.88 28.29 10.97
N ASP A 239 20.08 29.22 10.45
CA ASP A 239 18.61 29.18 10.47
C ASP A 239 18.08 28.01 9.63
N LEU A 240 18.62 27.80 8.43
CA LEU A 240 18.28 26.66 7.58
C LEU A 240 18.61 25.33 8.25
N ARG A 241 19.77 25.22 8.92
CA ARG A 241 20.12 24.02 9.70
C ARG A 241 19.22 23.83 10.92
N ALA A 242 18.78 24.90 11.56
CA ALA A 242 17.82 24.83 12.67
C ALA A 242 16.44 24.34 12.18
N LEU A 243 15.95 24.88 11.08
CA LEU A 243 14.69 24.47 10.46
C LEU A 243 14.74 22.99 10.04
N LEU A 244 15.83 22.57 9.40
CA LEU A 244 15.98 21.18 8.95
C LEU A 244 16.01 20.17 10.11
N ARG A 245 16.59 20.55 11.26
CA ARG A 245 16.54 19.75 12.49
C ARG A 245 15.16 19.73 13.14
N SER A 246 14.36 20.78 12.98
CA SER A 246 12.98 20.83 13.51
C SER A 246 11.97 20.01 12.71
N MET A 247 12.35 19.55 11.51
CA MET A 247 11.52 18.72 10.62
C MET A 247 11.84 17.22 10.67
N GLN A 248 12.83 16.81 11.49
CA GLN A 248 13.16 15.41 11.79
C GLN A 248 12.51 14.99 13.10
#